data_AF-A0A2D7PDE8-F1
#
_entry.id   AF-A0A2D7PDE8-F1
#
_cell.length_a   1.000
_cell.length_b   1.000
_cell.length_c   1.000
_cell.angle_alpha   90.00
_cell.angle_beta   90.00
_cell.angle_gamma   90.00
#
_symmetry.space_group_name_H-M   'P 1'
#
loop_
_entity.id
_entity.type
_entity.pdbx_description
1 polymer ?
#
loop_
_entity_poly.entity_id
_entity_poly.type
_entity_poly.pdbx_seq_one_letter_code
_entity_poly.pdbx_strand_id
1 'polypeptide(L)'
;MAFIIYELKCPIGAVEQGRFENVNGNGTLALQECEWTITCADGTKTRVTLQAGEISSPCIDTSASIPIQQNTISGEFNNTEVSCTSNCGTIDPTPLPTPGPTPTPPTPPSPPTPAPTPAPAYCLGLENQVTIQNVNNQNVFVFGGSYGTYGSNVGTYVLKNVPAAHPIAFQNFNLTNVFTYTGTTAYGPKTGLDGNPYTYYSGDVTITVVGGYGTISYECFYHGYMGGLNNLTYNSNTCSIPSPTPPGPTPPTPPTPSTVPPVPSPVTTEYTLTYSDSVKGWPSFYSYIPDYMIGMNNYLYTFKAGNLYKHNTNELRNNYYGIQYNSQITGVFNKNPLENKIFKSINLESDAAWDVNLQTDLQNEGYIDYRWFEKKEGAYFGYIRKNNQIPAAADEYALRSANGIGKTSGWSLQSNILTLNFSVNPLVSIGDIVSIGDYIYFAEPAYTVIKFSGQITNIEVDIRSGINRMFVNTSIEGNQTIGVVDPYILYIKNVEAETGGMIGHSLDFTLTNFNTNSVELFAIESEVMKSYP
;
A
#
# COMPACT_ATOMS: atom_id res chain seq x y z
N MET A 1 -12.20 40.50 -34.87
CA MET A 1 -12.05 40.30 -33.41
C MET A 1 -11.39 38.96 -33.23
N ALA A 2 -10.26 38.90 -32.53
CA ALA A 2 -9.55 37.65 -32.27
C ALA A 2 -9.95 37.18 -30.87
N PHE A 3 -10.92 36.27 -30.78
CA PHE A 3 -11.28 35.64 -29.52
C PHE A 3 -10.36 34.44 -29.29
N ILE A 4 -9.82 34.32 -28.08
CA ILE A 4 -8.91 33.24 -27.68
C ILE A 4 -9.48 32.57 -26.42
N ILE A 5 -9.35 31.24 -26.34
CA ILE A 5 -9.75 30.48 -25.15
C ILE A 5 -8.74 30.73 -24.02
N TYR A 6 -9.24 31.11 -22.85
CA TYR A 6 -8.47 31.15 -21.61
C TYR A 6 -8.90 29.99 -20.73
N GLU A 7 -7.96 29.39 -20.01
CA GLU A 7 -8.26 28.41 -18.96
C GLU A 7 -8.20 29.12 -17.61
N LEU A 8 -9.29 29.09 -16.85
CA LEU A 8 -9.40 29.61 -15.49
C LEU A 8 -9.48 28.43 -14.52
N LYS A 9 -8.67 28.42 -13.47
CA LYS A 9 -8.60 27.32 -12.51
C LYS A 9 -8.64 27.82 -11.08
N CYS A 10 -9.49 27.21 -10.25
CA CYS A 10 -9.52 27.47 -8.81
C CYS A 10 -8.83 26.32 -8.04
N PRO A 11 -7.66 26.54 -7.42
CA PRO A 11 -6.93 25.49 -6.73
C PRO A 11 -7.65 25.02 -5.45
N ILE A 12 -7.43 23.76 -5.06
CA ILE A 12 -7.91 23.20 -3.79
C ILE A 12 -7.15 23.91 -2.64
N GLY A 13 -7.85 24.66 -1.80
CA GLY A 13 -7.28 25.47 -0.71
C GLY A 13 -7.19 26.98 -0.99
N ALA A 14 -8.01 27.51 -1.91
CA ALA A 14 -8.07 28.93 -2.28
C ALA A 14 -8.46 29.87 -1.11
N VAL A 15 -7.75 30.99 -0.92
CA VAL A 15 -7.99 31.94 0.18
C VAL A 15 -8.76 33.17 -0.32
N GLU A 16 -9.85 33.53 0.36
CA GLU A 16 -10.68 34.69 0.03
C GLU A 16 -10.07 36.00 0.58
N GLN A 17 -10.29 37.11 -0.13
CA GLN A 17 -9.75 38.41 0.27
C GLN A 17 -10.61 39.04 1.38
N GLY A 18 -10.09 39.12 2.61
CA GLY A 18 -10.57 40.10 3.61
C GLY A 18 -11.20 39.60 4.92
N ARG A 19 -10.89 38.41 5.44
CA ARG A 19 -11.34 38.03 6.81
C ARG A 19 -10.28 37.32 7.64
N PHE A 20 -9.45 38.10 8.33
CA PHE A 20 -8.86 37.64 9.58
C PHE A 20 -9.90 37.89 10.69
N GLU A 21 -10.79 36.92 10.93
CA GLU A 21 -11.55 36.89 12.19
C GLU A 21 -11.26 35.57 12.90
N ASN A 22 -10.56 35.69 14.03
CA ASN A 22 -10.55 34.70 15.10
C ASN A 22 -12.01 34.40 15.49
N VAL A 23 -12.51 33.18 15.23
CA VAL A 23 -13.73 32.70 15.87
C VAL A 23 -13.56 31.26 16.31
N ASN A 24 -13.69 31.07 17.62
CA ASN A 24 -13.80 29.80 18.31
C ASN A 24 -14.93 28.94 17.71
N GLY A 25 -14.68 27.64 17.59
CA GLY A 25 -15.67 26.56 17.73
C GLY A 25 -16.97 26.67 16.92
N ASN A 26 -17.09 25.77 15.94
CA ASN A 26 -18.30 25.44 15.17
C ASN A 26 -18.56 26.33 13.95
N GLY A 27 -17.83 26.08 12.87
CA GLY A 27 -18.07 26.66 11.54
C GLY A 27 -18.12 25.56 10.48
N THR A 28 -19.27 25.44 9.80
CA THR A 28 -19.38 24.75 8.51
C THR A 28 -18.32 25.28 7.55
N LEU A 29 -17.57 24.39 6.91
CA LEU A 29 -16.62 24.73 5.84
C LEU A 29 -17.38 25.50 4.75
N ALA A 30 -17.21 26.83 4.71
CA ALA A 30 -17.70 27.62 3.59
C ALA A 30 -16.90 27.20 2.35
N LEU A 31 -17.60 26.83 1.29
CA LEU A 31 -16.99 26.55 -0.01
C LEU A 31 -16.23 27.81 -0.46
N GLN A 32 -14.95 27.66 -0.79
CA GLN A 32 -14.06 28.77 -1.15
C GLN A 32 -14.10 28.96 -2.68
N GLU A 33 -14.40 30.18 -3.12
CA GLU A 33 -14.62 30.54 -4.53
C GLU A 33 -13.47 31.41 -5.09
N CYS A 34 -13.13 31.22 -6.37
CA CYS A 34 -12.23 32.09 -7.13
C CYS A 34 -13.05 32.90 -8.16
N GLU A 35 -12.76 34.19 -8.33
CA GLU A 35 -13.52 35.09 -9.20
C GLU A 35 -12.63 35.85 -10.20
N TRP A 36 -13.08 35.94 -11.46
CA TRP A 36 -12.47 36.74 -12.52
C TRP A 36 -13.50 37.64 -13.21
N THR A 37 -13.06 38.83 -13.62
CA THR A 37 -13.79 39.73 -14.52
C THR A 37 -13.18 39.64 -15.93
N ILE A 38 -13.98 39.26 -16.92
CA ILE A 38 -13.63 39.29 -18.33
C ILE A 38 -14.16 40.59 -18.94
N THR A 39 -13.33 41.35 -19.64
CA THR A 39 -13.73 42.58 -20.34
C THR A 39 -13.56 42.41 -21.85
N CYS A 40 -14.65 42.62 -22.59
CA CYS A 40 -14.68 42.50 -24.05
C CYS A 40 -14.38 43.85 -24.73
N ALA A 41 -14.02 43.84 -26.02
CA ALA A 41 -13.59 45.06 -26.72
C ALA A 41 -14.68 46.13 -26.90
N ASP A 42 -15.95 45.73 -26.81
CA ASP A 42 -17.11 46.63 -26.76
C ASP A 42 -17.32 47.28 -25.38
N GLY A 43 -16.51 46.91 -24.38
CA GLY A 43 -16.59 47.37 -22.99
C GLY A 43 -17.50 46.52 -22.11
N THR A 44 -18.13 45.48 -22.64
CA THR A 44 -18.97 44.55 -21.86
C THR A 44 -18.13 43.76 -20.86
N LYS A 45 -18.66 43.54 -19.64
CA LYS A 45 -17.98 42.82 -18.57
C LYS A 45 -18.79 41.62 -18.11
N THR A 46 -18.12 40.47 -17.98
CA THR A 46 -18.71 39.21 -17.51
C THR A 46 -17.91 38.69 -16.33
N ARG A 47 -18.58 38.20 -15.29
CA ARG A 47 -17.92 37.58 -14.12
C ARG A 47 -17.97 36.07 -14.22
N VAL A 48 -16.86 35.43 -13.86
CA VAL A 48 -16.74 33.98 -13.74
C VAL A 48 -16.35 33.65 -12.31
N THR A 49 -17.15 32.80 -11.66
CA THR A 49 -16.93 32.32 -10.29
C THR A 49 -16.80 30.80 -10.33
N LEU A 50 -15.75 30.26 -9.72
CA LEU A 50 -15.47 28.82 -9.66
C LEU A 50 -15.29 28.36 -8.21
N GLN A 51 -15.78 27.18 -7.88
CA GLN A 51 -15.51 26.52 -6.59
C GLN A 51 -14.10 25.92 -6.58
N ALA A 52 -13.55 25.69 -5.38
CA ALA A 52 -12.27 25.01 -5.22
C ALA A 52 -12.23 23.65 -5.96
N GLY A 53 -11.24 23.48 -6.85
CA GLY A 53 -11.06 22.31 -7.69
C GLY A 53 -11.68 22.42 -9.10
N GLU A 54 -12.46 23.46 -9.39
CA GLU A 54 -13.09 23.65 -10.69
C GLU A 54 -12.21 24.38 -11.71
N ILE A 55 -12.47 24.13 -12.99
CA ILE A 55 -11.83 24.72 -14.17
C ILE A 55 -12.92 25.22 -15.12
N SER A 56 -12.70 26.36 -15.78
CA SER A 56 -13.56 26.88 -16.84
C SER A 56 -12.75 27.44 -18.00
N SER A 57 -13.28 27.32 -19.22
CA SER A 57 -12.60 27.72 -20.45
C SER A 57 -13.39 28.77 -21.25
N PRO A 58 -13.46 30.03 -20.79
CA PRO A 58 -14.17 31.09 -21.50
C PRO A 58 -13.39 31.62 -22.70
N CYS A 59 -14.13 32.14 -23.68
CA CYS A 59 -13.57 32.86 -24.82
C CYS A 59 -13.40 34.34 -24.51
N ILE A 60 -12.22 34.89 -24.75
CA ILE A 60 -11.86 36.26 -24.36
C ILE A 60 -11.37 37.03 -25.58
N ASP A 61 -11.85 38.27 -25.71
CA ASP A 61 -11.37 39.21 -26.73
C ASP A 61 -10.05 39.85 -26.27
N THR A 62 -8.95 39.51 -26.94
CA THR A 62 -7.62 40.02 -26.60
C THR A 62 -7.36 41.44 -27.11
N SER A 63 -8.28 42.04 -27.86
CA SER A 63 -8.17 43.43 -28.30
C SER A 63 -8.60 44.45 -27.23
N ALA A 64 -9.18 43.99 -26.12
CA ALA A 64 -9.40 44.82 -24.94
C ALA A 64 -8.06 45.13 -24.23
N SER A 65 -7.93 46.33 -23.69
CA SER A 65 -6.69 46.77 -23.01
C SER A 65 -6.38 46.00 -21.72
N ILE A 66 -7.41 45.49 -21.03
CA ILE A 66 -7.29 44.57 -19.88
C ILE A 66 -8.38 43.49 -20.05
N PRO A 67 -8.09 42.41 -20.79
CA PRO A 67 -9.11 41.46 -21.22
C PRO A 67 -9.58 40.52 -20.08
N ILE A 68 -8.73 40.31 -19.08
CA ILE A 68 -9.05 39.54 -17.88
C ILE A 68 -8.45 40.20 -16.64
N GLN A 69 -9.22 40.24 -15.56
CA GLN A 69 -8.79 40.70 -14.25
C GLN A 69 -9.20 39.65 -13.22
N GLN A 70 -8.23 39.11 -12.50
CA GLN A 70 -8.49 38.26 -11.35
C GLN A 70 -8.93 39.12 -10.16
N ASN A 71 -10.08 38.79 -9.58
CA ASN A 71 -10.70 39.56 -8.49
C ASN A 71 -10.33 38.98 -7.09
N THR A 72 -9.92 37.71 -7.02
CA THR A 72 -9.56 36.99 -5.78
C THR A 72 -8.05 36.75 -5.62
N ILE A 73 -7.56 36.56 -4.39
CA ILE A 73 -6.12 36.26 -4.14
C ILE A 73 -5.72 34.93 -4.77
N SER A 74 -6.63 33.96 -4.74
CA SER A 74 -6.45 32.65 -5.34
C SER A 74 -7.17 32.55 -6.68
N GLY A 75 -6.62 31.74 -7.58
CA GLY A 75 -7.06 31.63 -8.96
C GLY A 75 -5.87 31.69 -9.92
N GLU A 76 -5.87 30.81 -10.91
CA GLU A 76 -4.87 30.77 -11.98
C GLU A 76 -5.58 31.00 -13.32
N PHE A 77 -4.94 31.71 -14.25
CA PHE A 77 -5.45 31.84 -15.61
C PHE A 77 -4.33 31.84 -16.65
N ASN A 78 -4.50 31.09 -17.73
CA ASN A 78 -3.54 31.00 -18.83
C ASN A 78 -4.26 31.14 -20.17
N ASN A 79 -3.61 31.80 -21.14
CA ASN A 79 -4.08 31.78 -22.53
C ASN A 79 -3.69 30.45 -23.18
N THR A 80 -4.59 29.85 -23.94
CA THR A 80 -4.29 28.59 -24.63
C THR A 80 -3.81 28.80 -26.07
N GLU A 81 -3.79 30.07 -26.54
CA GLU A 81 -3.54 30.48 -27.93
C GLU A 81 -4.47 29.81 -28.98
N VAL A 82 -5.52 29.12 -28.53
CA VAL A 82 -6.54 28.51 -29.38
C VAL A 82 -7.61 29.56 -29.73
N SER A 83 -7.89 29.71 -31.02
CA SER A 83 -8.94 30.62 -31.50
C SER A 83 -10.33 30.11 -31.10
N CYS A 84 -11.15 31.00 -30.56
CA CYS A 84 -12.52 30.72 -30.22
C CYS A 84 -13.50 31.34 -31.22
N THR A 85 -14.64 30.68 -31.42
CA THR A 85 -15.71 31.13 -32.32
C THR A 85 -16.96 31.64 -31.60
N SER A 86 -17.04 31.48 -30.27
CA SER A 86 -18.14 31.98 -29.45
C SER A 86 -17.94 33.44 -29.02
N ASN A 87 -19.00 34.05 -28.50
CA ASN A 87 -18.97 35.44 -28.04
C ASN A 87 -18.06 35.58 -26.81
N CYS A 88 -17.36 36.72 -26.71
CA CYS A 88 -16.51 37.03 -25.57
C CYS A 88 -17.28 36.91 -24.23
N GLY A 89 -16.70 36.21 -23.26
CA GLY A 89 -17.28 35.91 -21.94
C GLY A 89 -18.14 34.63 -21.89
N THR A 90 -18.39 33.95 -23.01
CA THR A 90 -19.10 32.66 -23.01
C THR A 90 -18.13 31.49 -22.86
N ILE A 91 -18.56 30.45 -22.13
CA ILE A 91 -17.84 29.16 -22.05
C ILE A 91 -17.86 28.49 -23.42
N ASP A 92 -16.70 28.04 -23.91
CA ASP A 92 -16.66 27.28 -25.17
C ASP A 92 -17.32 25.90 -24.93
N PRO A 93 -18.42 25.55 -25.65
CA PRO A 93 -19.05 24.25 -25.51
C PRO A 93 -18.25 23.10 -26.16
N THR A 94 -17.14 23.41 -26.85
CA THR A 94 -16.27 22.42 -27.49
C THR A 94 -15.19 21.99 -26.49
N PRO A 95 -15.06 20.69 -26.15
CA PRO A 95 -13.92 20.23 -25.35
C PRO A 95 -12.65 20.60 -26.09
N LEU A 96 -11.74 21.32 -25.41
CA LEU A 96 -10.44 21.69 -25.96
C LEU A 96 -9.78 20.44 -26.55
N PRO A 97 -9.40 20.43 -27.85
CA PRO A 97 -8.56 19.35 -28.35
C PRO A 97 -7.28 19.36 -27.53
N THR A 98 -6.98 18.23 -26.89
CA THR A 98 -5.71 18.03 -26.19
C THR A 98 -4.57 18.46 -27.13
N PRO A 99 -3.62 19.31 -26.69
CA PRO A 99 -2.54 19.78 -27.54
C PRO A 99 -1.91 18.59 -28.27
N GLY A 100 -1.90 18.64 -29.60
CA GLY A 100 -1.18 17.66 -30.40
C GLY A 100 0.28 17.64 -29.95
N PRO A 101 0.95 16.48 -29.94
CA PRO A 101 2.35 16.43 -29.57
C PRO A 101 3.13 17.38 -30.47
N THR A 102 3.94 18.25 -29.86
CA THR A 102 4.98 19.01 -30.53
C THR A 102 5.71 18.09 -31.52
N PRO A 103 5.94 18.49 -32.79
CA PRO A 103 6.69 17.66 -33.72
C PRO A 103 8.01 17.27 -33.08
N THR A 104 8.17 15.97 -32.90
CA THR A 104 9.37 15.39 -32.29
C THR A 104 10.56 15.82 -33.15
N PRO A 105 11.62 16.41 -32.56
CA PRO A 105 12.90 16.56 -33.25
C PRO A 105 13.26 15.22 -33.90
N PRO A 106 13.87 15.20 -35.10
CA PRO A 106 14.31 13.96 -35.71
C PRO A 106 15.08 13.17 -34.66
N THR A 107 14.67 11.91 -34.48
CA THR A 107 15.23 10.99 -33.51
C THR A 107 16.75 11.08 -33.61
N PRO A 108 17.46 11.48 -32.54
CA PRO A 108 18.88 11.25 -32.46
C PRO A 108 19.11 9.76 -32.75
N PRO A 109 20.20 9.38 -33.45
CA PRO A 109 20.54 7.98 -33.64
C PRO A 109 20.40 7.27 -32.30
N SER A 110 19.72 6.11 -32.29
CA SER A 110 19.46 5.33 -31.08
C SER A 110 20.66 5.42 -30.16
N PRO A 111 20.48 5.86 -28.90
CA PRO A 111 21.53 5.79 -27.92
C PRO A 111 22.12 4.38 -27.99
N PRO A 112 23.45 4.24 -28.02
CA PRO A 112 24.07 2.92 -28.02
C PRO A 112 23.39 2.09 -26.94
N THR A 113 22.98 0.88 -27.30
CA THR A 113 22.44 -0.14 -26.39
C THR A 113 23.11 0.03 -25.04
N PRO A 114 22.36 0.32 -23.95
CA PRO A 114 22.95 0.52 -22.64
C PRO A 114 23.97 -0.57 -22.41
N ALA A 115 25.19 -0.18 -22.02
CA ALA A 115 26.22 -1.15 -21.71
C ALA A 115 25.61 -2.20 -20.76
N PRO A 116 25.90 -3.50 -20.98
CA PRO A 116 25.34 -4.56 -20.14
C PRO A 116 25.55 -4.17 -18.69
N THR A 117 24.45 -4.08 -17.93
CA THR A 117 24.46 -3.71 -16.53
C THR A 117 25.50 -4.59 -15.80
N PRO A 118 26.52 -4.00 -15.15
CA PRO A 118 27.56 -4.79 -14.51
C PRO A 118 26.94 -5.79 -13.53
N ALA A 119 27.43 -7.03 -13.53
CA ALA A 119 27.04 -7.98 -12.49
C ALA A 119 27.56 -7.46 -11.14
N PRO A 120 26.68 -7.27 -10.13
CA PRO A 120 27.11 -6.87 -8.80
C PRO A 120 27.93 -7.99 -8.14
N ALA A 121 28.85 -7.62 -7.25
CA ALA A 121 29.63 -8.59 -6.49
C ALA A 121 28.75 -9.35 -5.47
N TYR A 122 27.77 -8.66 -4.89
CA TYR A 122 26.85 -9.21 -3.90
C TYR A 122 25.42 -8.73 -4.19
N CYS A 123 24.43 -9.54 -3.84
CA CYS A 123 23.03 -9.14 -3.88
C CYS A 123 22.53 -8.83 -2.47
N LEU A 124 21.71 -7.79 -2.34
CA LEU A 124 21.04 -7.50 -1.07
C LEU A 124 20.08 -8.65 -0.72
N GLY A 125 20.13 -9.09 0.54
CA GLY A 125 19.14 -10.02 1.10
C GLY A 125 17.95 -9.28 1.73
N LEU A 126 16.95 -10.00 2.23
CA LEU A 126 15.81 -9.37 2.92
C LEU A 126 16.23 -8.45 4.05
N GLU A 127 17.18 -8.90 4.87
CA GLU A 127 17.83 -8.10 5.90
C GLU A 127 19.33 -8.07 5.63
N ASN A 128 19.92 -6.88 5.73
CA ASN A 128 21.34 -6.66 5.52
C ASN A 128 21.86 -5.89 6.73
N GLN A 129 22.63 -6.56 7.59
CA GLN A 129 23.34 -5.87 8.66
C GLN A 129 24.28 -4.82 8.06
N VAL A 130 24.18 -3.58 8.54
CA VAL A 130 25.05 -2.48 8.12
C VAL A 130 26.20 -2.36 9.10
N THR A 131 27.42 -2.45 8.57
CA THR A 131 28.64 -2.17 9.31
C THR A 131 29.48 -1.12 8.61
N ILE A 132 30.30 -0.39 9.37
CA ILE A 132 31.30 0.51 8.82
C ILE A 132 32.65 -0.19 8.92
N GLN A 133 33.29 -0.43 7.77
CA GLN A 133 34.61 -1.07 7.72
C GLN A 133 35.64 -0.10 7.15
N ASN A 134 36.91 -0.27 7.53
CA ASN A 134 38.01 0.49 6.96
C ASN A 134 38.63 -0.31 5.82
N VAL A 135 38.52 0.18 4.59
CA VAL A 135 39.11 -0.41 3.38
C VAL A 135 40.02 0.62 2.75
N ASN A 136 41.30 0.29 2.57
CA ASN A 136 42.31 1.20 2.00
C ASN A 136 42.34 2.60 2.68
N ASN A 137 42.31 2.63 4.01
CA ASN A 137 42.26 3.86 4.82
C ASN A 137 41.00 4.72 4.65
N GLN A 138 39.92 4.16 4.10
CA GLN A 138 38.62 4.83 3.97
C GLN A 138 37.52 4.03 4.67
N ASN A 139 36.67 4.72 5.43
CA ASN A 139 35.50 4.10 6.05
C ASN A 139 34.39 3.92 5.00
N VAL A 140 33.91 2.70 4.84
CA VAL A 140 32.92 2.31 3.84
C VAL A 140 31.71 1.62 4.47
N PHE A 141 30.54 1.80 3.85
CA PHE A 141 29.35 1.02 4.18
C PHE A 141 29.49 -0.41 3.67
N VAL A 142 29.23 -1.36 4.55
CA VAL A 142 29.21 -2.79 4.24
C VAL A 142 27.84 -3.36 4.56
N PHE A 143 27.18 -3.93 3.57
CA PHE A 143 25.87 -4.55 3.67
C PHE A 143 26.02 -6.07 3.65
N GLY A 144 25.46 -6.77 4.63
CA GLY A 144 25.49 -8.24 4.64
C GLY A 144 26.88 -8.84 4.88
N GLY A 145 27.83 -8.06 5.38
CA GLY A 145 29.13 -8.52 5.88
C GLY A 145 30.31 -8.48 4.90
N SER A 146 30.08 -8.31 3.59
CA SER A 146 31.16 -8.25 2.58
C SER A 146 31.12 -6.96 1.78
N TYR A 147 32.25 -6.25 1.69
CA TYR A 147 32.36 -5.01 0.90
C TYR A 147 32.53 -5.32 -0.59
N GLY A 148 31.72 -4.68 -1.45
CA GLY A 148 31.80 -4.76 -2.90
C GLY A 148 30.75 -3.89 -3.57
N THR A 149 30.44 -4.17 -4.84
CA THR A 149 29.24 -3.63 -5.51
C THR A 149 28.02 -4.45 -5.11
N TYR A 150 26.93 -3.78 -4.79
CA TYR A 150 25.68 -4.44 -4.42
C TYR A 150 24.68 -4.40 -5.58
N GLY A 151 23.82 -5.40 -5.63
CA GLY A 151 22.67 -5.34 -6.50
C GLY A 151 21.40 -5.79 -5.85
N SER A 152 20.30 -5.49 -6.52
CA SER A 152 18.97 -5.86 -6.08
C SER A 152 18.10 -6.24 -7.27
N ASN A 153 17.00 -6.93 -6.97
CA ASN A 153 15.87 -7.15 -7.86
C ASN A 153 14.66 -6.36 -7.32
N VAL A 154 13.49 -6.53 -7.93
CA VAL A 154 12.20 -6.12 -7.34
C VAL A 154 12.07 -6.79 -5.97
N GLY A 155 11.65 -6.02 -4.96
CA GLY A 155 11.51 -6.49 -3.59
C GLY A 155 11.75 -5.40 -2.55
N THR A 156 11.53 -5.76 -1.29
CA THR A 156 11.78 -4.91 -0.12
C THR A 156 12.98 -5.44 0.64
N TYR A 157 13.91 -4.55 0.99
CA TYR A 157 15.16 -4.86 1.68
C TYR A 157 15.27 -3.98 2.91
N VAL A 158 15.72 -4.53 4.02
CA VAL A 158 15.98 -3.78 5.25
C VAL A 158 17.48 -3.73 5.50
N LEU A 159 18.04 -2.53 5.48
CA LEU A 159 19.36 -2.25 6.02
C LEU A 159 19.23 -2.11 7.53
N LYS A 160 19.73 -3.11 8.26
CA LYS A 160 19.60 -3.19 9.72
C LYS A 160 20.68 -2.36 10.40
N ASN A 161 20.29 -1.62 11.43
CA ASN A 161 21.20 -0.93 12.34
C ASN A 161 22.16 0.09 11.67
N VAL A 162 21.69 0.89 10.71
CA VAL A 162 22.47 2.00 10.15
C VAL A 162 22.88 2.95 11.30
N PRO A 163 24.18 3.20 11.54
CA PRO A 163 24.61 3.99 12.70
C PRO A 163 24.12 5.44 12.63
N ALA A 164 23.69 5.99 13.77
CA ALA A 164 23.32 7.41 13.87
C ALA A 164 24.46 8.39 13.54
N ALA A 165 25.72 7.95 13.69
CA ALA A 165 26.91 8.70 13.26
C ALA A 165 27.13 8.64 11.73
N HIS A 166 26.43 7.75 11.03
CA HIS A 166 26.51 7.56 9.59
C HIS A 166 25.12 7.40 8.94
N PRO A 167 24.19 8.39 9.05
CA PRO A 167 22.91 8.31 8.37
C PRO A 167 23.11 8.23 6.85
N ILE A 168 22.33 7.38 6.19
CA ILE A 168 22.48 7.04 4.76
C ILE A 168 21.34 7.61 3.92
N ALA A 169 21.66 8.05 2.71
CA ALA A 169 20.69 8.36 1.66
C ALA A 169 21.07 7.65 0.36
N PHE A 170 20.05 7.26 -0.41
CA PHE A 170 20.19 6.75 -1.77
C PHE A 170 19.84 7.87 -2.75
N GLN A 171 20.67 8.03 -3.78
CA GLN A 171 20.50 9.08 -4.79
C GLN A 171 19.43 8.66 -5.82
N ASN A 172 18.16 8.73 -5.43
CA ASN A 172 17.01 8.27 -6.22
C ASN A 172 16.23 9.40 -6.90
N PHE A 173 16.86 10.56 -7.16
CA PHE A 173 16.21 11.65 -7.88
C PHE A 173 15.70 11.18 -9.25
N ASN A 174 14.44 11.51 -9.58
CA ASN A 174 13.70 11.01 -10.76
C ASN A 174 13.48 9.48 -10.83
N LEU A 175 13.76 8.74 -9.75
CA LEU A 175 13.57 7.28 -9.68
C LEU A 175 12.58 6.86 -8.58
N THR A 176 11.88 7.81 -7.94
CA THR A 176 10.97 7.55 -6.81
C THR A 176 9.76 6.68 -7.17
N ASN A 177 9.43 6.55 -8.46
CA ASN A 177 8.40 5.65 -8.95
C ASN A 177 8.86 4.17 -9.02
N VAL A 178 10.17 3.90 -8.99
CA VAL A 178 10.75 2.55 -9.10
C VAL A 178 11.65 2.16 -7.93
N PHE A 179 12.17 3.13 -7.18
CA PHE A 179 13.06 2.98 -6.04
C PHE A 179 12.74 4.02 -4.96
N THR A 180 12.33 3.56 -3.78
CA THR A 180 12.13 4.43 -2.60
C THR A 180 12.85 3.86 -1.40
N TYR A 181 13.09 4.73 -0.41
CA TYR A 181 13.64 4.32 0.88
C TYR A 181 13.13 5.22 2.00
N THR A 182 12.97 4.64 3.17
CA THR A 182 12.63 5.32 4.42
C THR A 182 13.39 4.66 5.56
N GLY A 183 13.45 5.27 6.73
CA GLY A 183 14.09 4.63 7.87
C GLY A 183 13.63 5.17 9.20
N THR A 184 14.17 4.57 10.26
CA THR A 184 13.71 4.78 11.63
C THR A 184 13.85 6.22 12.09
N THR A 185 15.03 6.82 11.87
CA THR A 185 15.33 8.20 12.29
C THR A 185 15.75 9.02 11.08
N ALA A 186 15.06 10.14 10.81
CA ALA A 186 15.34 11.02 9.68
C ALA A 186 16.35 12.14 10.01
N TYR A 187 17.17 12.50 9.03
CA TYR A 187 18.15 13.59 9.07
C TYR A 187 18.07 14.38 7.76
N GLY A 188 18.23 15.72 7.83
CA GLY A 188 18.14 16.59 6.65
C GLY A 188 16.74 17.19 6.45
N PRO A 189 16.40 17.62 5.21
CA PRO A 189 17.08 17.32 3.95
C PRO A 189 18.45 18.00 3.77
N LYS A 190 19.33 17.39 2.98
CA LYS A 190 20.63 17.95 2.56
C LYS A 190 20.81 17.70 1.06
N THR A 191 21.41 18.65 0.35
CA THR A 191 21.86 18.43 -1.03
C THR A 191 22.94 17.36 -1.05
N GLY A 192 22.67 16.27 -1.77
CA GLY A 192 23.62 15.18 -2.01
C GLY A 192 24.77 15.60 -2.92
N LEU A 193 25.74 14.72 -3.05
CA LEU A 193 26.92 14.91 -3.88
C LEU A 193 26.63 14.90 -5.39
N ASP A 194 25.42 14.51 -5.79
CA ASP A 194 24.88 14.61 -7.15
C ASP A 194 24.15 15.94 -7.42
N GLY A 195 24.02 16.82 -6.42
CA GLY A 195 23.34 18.10 -6.52
C GLY A 195 21.84 18.09 -6.20
N ASN A 196 21.25 16.93 -5.86
CA ASN A 196 19.81 16.81 -5.57
C ASN A 196 19.52 16.71 -4.06
N PRO A 197 18.35 17.16 -3.58
CA PRO A 197 18.01 17.10 -2.15
C PRO A 197 17.55 15.70 -1.73
N TYR A 198 18.10 15.19 -0.62
CA TYR A 198 17.70 13.91 -0.04
C TYR A 198 17.48 13.99 1.47
N THR A 199 16.61 13.12 1.98
CA THR A 199 16.48 12.82 3.41
C THR A 199 17.33 11.59 3.73
N TYR A 200 18.13 11.67 4.78
CA TYR A 200 19.03 10.61 5.20
C TYR A 200 18.41 9.90 6.42
N TYR A 201 18.69 8.61 6.58
CA TYR A 201 18.11 7.83 7.66
C TYR A 201 19.16 7.04 8.46
N SER A 202 18.90 6.85 9.76
CA SER A 202 19.63 5.90 10.62
C SER A 202 18.65 4.94 11.32
N GLY A 203 19.17 3.92 12.00
CA GLY A 203 18.41 2.77 12.49
C GLY A 203 18.13 1.78 11.37
N ASP A 204 16.97 1.14 11.37
CA ASP A 204 16.56 0.30 10.25
C ASP A 204 16.10 1.19 9.09
N VAL A 205 16.66 0.95 7.91
CA VAL A 205 16.35 1.67 6.67
C VAL A 205 15.76 0.68 5.67
N THR A 206 14.51 0.90 5.28
CA THR A 206 13.78 0.06 4.33
C THR A 206 13.95 0.63 2.93
N ILE A 207 14.35 -0.22 1.99
CA ILE A 207 14.45 0.06 0.56
C ILE A 207 13.33 -0.71 -0.14
N THR A 208 12.56 -0.04 -0.98
CA THR A 208 11.52 -0.67 -1.80
C THR A 208 11.86 -0.49 -3.27
N VAL A 209 11.98 -1.60 -3.99
CA VAL A 209 12.27 -1.65 -5.42
C VAL A 209 11.07 -2.26 -6.13
N VAL A 210 10.41 -1.49 -6.98
CA VAL A 210 9.24 -1.93 -7.76
C VAL A 210 9.52 -2.05 -9.26
N GLY A 211 10.70 -1.58 -9.71
CA GLY A 211 11.11 -1.67 -11.11
C GLY A 211 12.62 -1.46 -11.29
N GLY A 212 13.09 -1.53 -12.54
CA GLY A 212 14.49 -1.36 -12.88
C GLY A 212 14.96 0.09 -12.73
N TYR A 213 15.88 0.36 -11.79
CA TYR A 213 16.40 1.70 -11.49
C TYR A 213 17.82 1.96 -12.04
N GLY A 214 18.43 1.00 -12.75
CA GLY A 214 19.81 1.12 -13.23
C GLY A 214 20.83 1.02 -12.10
N THR A 215 21.88 1.86 -12.13
CA THR A 215 22.88 1.95 -11.06
C THR A 215 22.77 3.31 -10.37
N ILE A 216 22.66 3.30 -9.04
CA ILE A 216 22.58 4.49 -8.21
C ILE A 216 23.72 4.52 -7.18
N SER A 217 23.98 5.71 -6.66
CA SER A 217 24.89 5.89 -5.54
C SER A 217 24.13 5.99 -4.22
N TYR A 218 24.84 5.74 -3.12
CA TYR A 218 24.40 6.11 -1.78
C TYR A 218 25.52 6.82 -1.04
N GLU A 219 25.15 7.63 -0.07
CA GLU A 219 26.10 8.45 0.65
C GLU A 219 25.69 8.67 2.11
N CYS A 220 26.68 8.99 2.92
CA CYS A 220 26.53 9.37 4.32
C CYS A 220 26.26 10.87 4.44
N PHE A 221 25.40 11.23 5.40
CA PHE A 221 25.10 12.61 5.72
C PHE A 221 26.37 13.44 6.02
N TYR A 222 27.35 12.86 6.73
CA TYR A 222 28.56 13.55 7.19
C TYR A 222 29.83 13.24 6.38
N HIS A 223 29.95 12.05 5.78
CA HIS A 223 31.23 11.51 5.31
C HIS A 223 31.26 11.17 3.80
N GLY A 224 30.40 11.83 3.02
CA GLY A 224 30.29 11.61 1.57
C GLY A 224 29.91 10.17 1.22
N TYR A 225 30.37 9.66 0.07
CA TYR A 225 29.91 8.36 -0.46
C TYR A 225 30.18 7.17 0.46
N MET A 226 31.23 7.18 1.29
CA MET A 226 31.61 6.02 2.11
C MET A 226 31.59 4.69 1.31
N GLY A 227 32.20 4.68 0.12
CA GLY A 227 32.21 3.53 -0.78
C GLY A 227 30.96 3.34 -1.66
N GLY A 228 29.96 4.23 -1.55
CA GLY A 228 28.67 4.11 -2.23
C GLY A 228 28.54 4.77 -3.60
N LEU A 229 29.61 5.33 -4.18
CA LEU A 229 29.57 5.91 -5.52
C LEU A 229 29.34 4.81 -6.58
N ASN A 230 28.24 4.91 -7.34
CA ASN A 230 27.83 3.97 -8.40
C ASN A 230 27.81 2.50 -7.94
N ASN A 231 27.32 2.24 -6.73
CA ASN A 231 27.53 0.96 -6.07
C ASN A 231 26.29 0.04 -6.13
N LEU A 232 25.08 0.58 -5.98
CA LEU A 232 23.86 -0.21 -5.94
C LEU A 232 23.23 -0.31 -7.33
N THR A 233 23.04 -1.53 -7.84
CA THR A 233 22.58 -1.77 -9.21
C THR A 233 21.39 -2.73 -9.29
N TYR A 234 20.37 -2.35 -10.05
CA TYR A 234 19.28 -3.26 -10.40
C TYR A 234 19.81 -4.32 -11.38
N ASN A 235 19.78 -5.59 -10.99
CA ASN A 235 20.18 -6.68 -11.85
C ASN A 235 19.34 -7.93 -11.56
N SER A 236 18.23 -8.08 -12.28
CA SER A 236 17.32 -9.22 -12.13
C SER A 236 17.86 -10.54 -12.70
N ASN A 237 18.95 -10.49 -13.49
CA ASN A 237 19.61 -11.69 -14.02
C ASN A 237 20.58 -12.31 -13.00
N THR A 238 21.24 -11.48 -12.19
CA THR A 238 22.20 -11.91 -11.17
C THR A 238 21.55 -12.02 -9.79
N CYS A 239 20.70 -11.06 -9.43
CA CYS A 239 20.05 -11.03 -8.12
C CYS A 239 18.65 -11.63 -8.19
N SER A 240 18.41 -12.64 -7.36
CA SER A 240 17.08 -13.21 -7.18
C SER A 240 16.19 -12.23 -6.41
N ILE A 241 14.88 -12.32 -6.61
CA ILE A 241 13.91 -11.63 -5.76
C ILE A 241 14.14 -12.09 -4.32
N PRO A 242 14.28 -11.17 -3.35
CA PRO A 242 14.48 -11.53 -1.95
C PRO A 242 13.23 -12.29 -1.49
N SER A 243 13.40 -13.58 -1.29
CA SER A 243 12.39 -14.46 -0.71
C SER A 243 12.80 -14.75 0.73
N PRO A 244 11.87 -14.86 1.69
CA PRO A 244 12.21 -15.40 3.00
C PRO A 244 12.84 -16.77 2.79
N THR A 245 14.12 -16.90 3.16
CA THR A 245 14.79 -18.20 3.16
C THR A 245 13.89 -19.19 3.87
N PRO A 246 13.59 -20.37 3.30
CA PRO A 246 12.82 -21.37 4.00
C PRO A 246 13.46 -21.58 5.37
N PRO A 247 12.70 -21.43 6.47
CA PRO A 247 13.27 -21.70 7.78
C PRO A 247 13.76 -23.15 7.78
N GLY A 248 14.98 -23.36 8.31
CA GLY A 248 15.37 -24.67 8.81
C GLY A 248 14.30 -25.22 9.77
N PRO A 249 14.29 -26.53 10.04
CA PRO A 249 13.12 -27.32 10.43
C PRO A 249 12.13 -26.49 11.25
N THR A 250 10.99 -26.27 10.63
CA THR A 250 9.88 -25.42 11.03
C THR A 250 9.70 -25.45 12.56
N PRO A 251 9.85 -24.32 13.28
CA PRO A 251 9.06 -24.11 14.48
C PRO A 251 7.60 -24.43 14.12
N PRO A 252 6.85 -25.09 15.01
CA PRO A 252 5.52 -25.59 14.69
C PRO A 252 4.71 -24.49 14.03
N THR A 253 4.07 -24.83 12.92
CA THR A 253 3.11 -24.01 12.19
C THR A 253 2.32 -23.18 13.20
N PRO A 254 2.22 -21.83 13.03
CA PRO A 254 1.28 -21.06 13.81
C PRO A 254 -0.05 -21.81 13.79
N PRO A 255 -0.69 -22.04 14.96
CA PRO A 255 -1.93 -22.77 14.98
C PRO A 255 -2.85 -22.12 13.96
N THR A 256 -3.44 -22.96 13.10
CA THR A 256 -4.54 -22.58 12.21
C THR A 256 -5.45 -21.65 12.99
N PRO A 257 -5.89 -20.51 12.41
CA PRO A 257 -6.84 -19.64 13.07
C PRO A 257 -7.94 -20.50 13.66
N SER A 258 -8.02 -20.56 15.00
CA SER A 258 -9.27 -20.96 15.63
C SER A 258 -10.23 -19.85 15.27
N THR A 259 -10.93 -20.02 14.15
CA THR A 259 -12.33 -19.66 14.14
C THR A 259 -12.91 -20.39 15.34
N VAL A 260 -13.63 -19.68 16.21
CA VAL A 260 -14.56 -20.36 17.09
C VAL A 260 -15.82 -20.51 16.26
N PRO A 261 -16.01 -21.61 15.49
CA PRO A 261 -17.34 -21.95 15.04
C PRO A 261 -18.21 -22.16 16.30
N PRO A 262 -19.54 -21.96 16.20
CA PRO A 262 -20.45 -22.22 17.32
C PRO A 262 -20.17 -23.63 17.84
N VAL A 263 -19.72 -23.71 19.10
CA VAL A 263 -19.13 -24.90 19.75
C VAL A 263 -19.77 -26.20 19.25
N PRO A 264 -19.14 -26.93 18.30
CA PRO A 264 -19.57 -28.28 17.97
C PRO A 264 -18.97 -29.21 19.01
N SER A 265 -19.83 -29.95 19.71
CA SER A 265 -19.41 -31.02 20.61
C SER A 265 -18.80 -32.20 19.86
N PRO A 266 -17.80 -32.91 20.43
CA PRO A 266 -17.19 -32.68 21.73
C PRO A 266 -15.91 -31.83 21.66
N VAL A 267 -15.80 -30.83 22.54
CA VAL A 267 -14.58 -30.07 22.76
C VAL A 267 -13.57 -30.95 23.49
N THR A 268 -12.42 -31.23 22.86
CA THR A 268 -11.30 -31.99 23.47
C THR A 268 -10.34 -31.12 24.28
N THR A 269 -10.66 -29.84 24.47
CA THR A 269 -9.83 -28.87 25.18
C THR A 269 -10.41 -28.57 26.56
N GLU A 270 -9.63 -28.77 27.60
CA GLU A 270 -10.02 -28.46 28.99
C GLU A 270 -9.83 -26.96 29.25
N TYR A 271 -10.81 -26.33 29.90
CA TYR A 271 -10.77 -24.91 30.27
C TYR A 271 -11.23 -24.70 31.70
N THR A 272 -10.63 -23.71 32.37
CA THR A 272 -11.20 -23.14 33.60
C THR A 272 -12.21 -22.07 33.21
N LEU A 273 -13.44 -22.18 33.71
CA LEU A 273 -14.54 -21.28 33.40
C LEU A 273 -14.85 -20.39 34.60
N THR A 274 -15.10 -19.09 34.36
CA THR A 274 -15.70 -18.21 35.37
C THR A 274 -17.08 -17.78 34.95
N TYR A 275 -18.04 -17.92 35.88
CA TYR A 275 -19.38 -17.41 35.69
C TYR A 275 -19.41 -15.97 36.14
N SER A 276 -19.99 -15.10 35.32
CA SER A 276 -20.25 -13.72 35.69
C SER A 276 -21.73 -13.50 35.93
N ASP A 277 -22.04 -13.09 37.15
CA ASP A 277 -23.40 -12.78 37.56
C ASP A 277 -23.97 -11.54 36.86
N SER A 278 -23.13 -10.62 36.37
CA SER A 278 -23.61 -9.42 35.68
C SER A 278 -24.11 -9.74 34.27
N VAL A 279 -23.44 -10.65 33.57
CA VAL A 279 -23.82 -11.07 32.20
C VAL A 279 -24.60 -12.39 32.17
N LYS A 280 -24.84 -13.01 33.33
CA LYS A 280 -25.54 -14.28 33.50
C LYS A 280 -25.02 -15.39 32.57
N GLY A 281 -23.69 -15.49 32.46
CA GLY A 281 -23.02 -16.42 31.55
C GLY A 281 -21.56 -16.64 31.89
N TRP A 282 -20.86 -17.34 31.00
CA TRP A 282 -19.44 -17.68 31.12
C TRP A 282 -18.62 -16.79 30.17
N PRO A 283 -18.25 -15.56 30.56
CA PRO A 283 -17.56 -14.63 29.66
C PRO A 283 -16.07 -14.93 29.50
N SER A 284 -15.49 -15.82 30.30
CA SER A 284 -14.04 -16.06 30.28
C SER A 284 -13.71 -17.53 30.38
N PHE A 285 -12.81 -17.93 29.48
CA PHE A 285 -12.30 -19.28 29.30
C PHE A 285 -10.79 -19.20 29.49
N TYR A 286 -10.28 -19.69 30.62
CA TYR A 286 -8.86 -19.66 30.92
C TYR A 286 -8.20 -20.99 30.59
N SER A 287 -7.05 -20.92 29.94
CA SER A 287 -6.26 -22.11 29.56
C SER A 287 -5.50 -22.75 30.72
N TYR A 288 -5.38 -22.08 31.87
CA TYR A 288 -4.74 -22.66 33.06
C TYR A 288 -5.74 -23.56 33.81
N ILE A 289 -5.26 -24.72 34.27
CA ILE A 289 -6.09 -25.73 34.96
C ILE A 289 -5.61 -25.89 36.42
N PRO A 290 -6.18 -25.14 37.37
CA PRO A 290 -5.87 -25.29 38.80
C PRO A 290 -6.53 -26.54 39.38
N ASP A 291 -5.99 -27.06 40.47
CA ASP A 291 -6.65 -28.12 41.24
C ASP A 291 -7.67 -27.52 42.23
N TYR A 292 -7.41 -26.29 42.69
CA TYR A 292 -8.31 -25.53 43.55
C TYR A 292 -8.08 -24.02 43.39
N MET A 293 -9.14 -23.22 43.52
CA MET A 293 -9.08 -21.75 43.41
C MET A 293 -9.71 -21.09 44.64
N ILE A 294 -9.11 -20.02 45.14
CA ILE A 294 -9.68 -19.22 46.23
C ILE A 294 -9.27 -17.76 46.09
N GLY A 295 -10.23 -16.84 46.33
CA GLY A 295 -9.96 -15.41 46.44
C GLY A 295 -9.74 -15.02 47.90
N MET A 296 -8.69 -14.26 48.20
CA MET A 296 -8.42 -13.72 49.54
C MET A 296 -7.67 -12.39 49.44
N ASN A 297 -8.08 -11.38 50.21
CA ASN A 297 -7.40 -10.06 50.29
C ASN A 297 -7.10 -9.44 48.91
N ASN A 298 -8.09 -9.42 48.00
CA ASN A 298 -8.00 -8.91 46.63
C ASN A 298 -7.01 -9.64 45.70
N TYR A 299 -6.48 -10.79 46.11
CA TYR A 299 -5.67 -11.65 45.25
C TYR A 299 -6.41 -12.94 44.94
N LEU A 300 -6.19 -13.41 43.71
CA LEU A 300 -6.51 -14.78 43.32
C LEU A 300 -5.37 -15.70 43.75
N TYR A 301 -5.72 -16.79 44.38
CA TYR A 301 -4.82 -17.89 44.72
C TYR A 301 -5.30 -19.17 44.04
N THR A 302 -4.35 -19.96 43.57
CA THR A 302 -4.65 -21.30 43.04
C THR A 302 -3.68 -22.34 43.56
N PHE A 303 -4.14 -23.57 43.71
CA PHE A 303 -3.30 -24.71 44.02
C PHE A 303 -3.05 -25.52 42.75
N LYS A 304 -1.80 -25.93 42.51
CA LYS A 304 -1.45 -26.86 41.43
C LYS A 304 -0.37 -27.83 41.91
N ALA A 305 -0.65 -29.14 41.82
CA ALA A 305 0.23 -30.20 42.28
C ALA A 305 0.72 -30.00 43.73
N GLY A 306 -0.16 -29.50 44.61
CA GLY A 306 0.14 -29.19 46.01
C GLY A 306 0.84 -27.85 46.27
N ASN A 307 1.28 -27.13 45.23
CA ASN A 307 1.92 -25.81 45.36
C ASN A 307 0.89 -24.69 45.33
N LEU A 308 1.09 -23.66 46.16
CA LEU A 308 0.28 -22.45 46.20
C LEU A 308 0.85 -21.40 45.24
N TYR A 309 0.00 -20.87 44.36
CA TYR A 309 0.31 -19.77 43.44
C TYR A 309 -0.53 -18.55 43.78
N LYS A 310 0.14 -17.41 43.94
CA LYS A 310 -0.50 -16.10 44.05
C LYS A 310 -0.44 -15.43 42.68
N HIS A 311 -1.58 -14.99 42.15
CA HIS A 311 -1.67 -14.38 40.82
C HIS A 311 -1.52 -12.85 40.88
N ASN A 312 -1.25 -12.24 39.72
CA ASN A 312 -1.06 -10.79 39.55
C ASN A 312 0.12 -10.19 40.33
N THR A 313 1.19 -10.97 40.56
CA THR A 313 2.37 -10.52 41.32
C THR A 313 3.69 -10.58 40.55
N ASN A 314 3.70 -11.21 39.37
CA ASN A 314 4.87 -11.36 38.52
C ASN A 314 4.93 -10.29 37.44
N GLU A 315 6.15 -9.98 36.99
CA GLU A 315 6.39 -9.09 35.84
C GLU A 315 5.97 -9.77 34.53
N LEU A 316 6.27 -11.08 34.40
CA LEU A 316 5.90 -11.92 33.26
C LEU A 316 4.40 -12.26 33.28
N ARG A 317 3.61 -11.56 32.47
CA ARG A 317 2.16 -11.79 32.32
C ARG A 317 1.85 -13.07 31.55
N ASN A 318 0.64 -13.60 31.74
CA ASN A 318 0.14 -14.83 31.12
C ASN A 318 1.01 -16.08 31.37
N ASN A 319 1.79 -16.09 32.45
CA ASN A 319 2.52 -17.27 32.89
C ASN A 319 1.77 -17.97 34.02
N TYR A 320 1.33 -19.20 33.76
CA TYR A 320 0.58 -20.01 34.72
C TYR A 320 1.29 -21.34 34.92
N TYR A 321 1.72 -21.60 36.16
CA TYR A 321 2.40 -22.84 36.55
C TYR A 321 3.68 -23.13 35.74
N GLY A 322 4.39 -22.08 35.31
CA GLY A 322 5.62 -22.19 34.52
C GLY A 322 5.40 -22.26 33.01
N ILE A 323 4.15 -22.29 32.54
CA ILE A 323 3.80 -22.30 31.12
C ILE A 323 3.40 -20.88 30.69
N GLN A 324 4.00 -20.40 29.60
CA GLN A 324 3.69 -19.10 29.00
C GLN A 324 2.54 -19.23 28.01
N TYR A 325 1.57 -18.32 28.09
CA TYR A 325 0.44 -18.22 27.19
C TYR A 325 0.35 -16.83 26.55
N ASN A 326 -0.46 -16.71 25.51
CA ASN A 326 -0.80 -15.45 24.84
C ASN A 326 -2.18 -14.97 25.31
N SER A 327 -2.43 -13.66 25.25
CA SER A 327 -3.76 -13.11 25.44
C SER A 327 -4.57 -13.29 24.16
N GLN A 328 -5.83 -13.72 24.29
CA GLN A 328 -6.75 -13.80 23.16
C GLN A 328 -8.11 -13.21 23.54
N ILE A 329 -8.71 -12.43 22.63
CA ILE A 329 -10.03 -11.84 22.79
C ILE A 329 -10.83 -12.16 21.54
N THR A 330 -12.00 -12.76 21.71
CA THR A 330 -12.93 -13.05 20.62
C THR A 330 -14.20 -12.23 20.79
N GLY A 331 -14.75 -11.73 19.69
CA GLY A 331 -16.00 -10.98 19.72
C GLY A 331 -16.65 -10.90 18.35
N VAL A 332 -17.76 -10.18 18.28
CA VAL A 332 -18.53 -10.02 17.05
C VAL A 332 -19.03 -8.59 16.89
N PHE A 333 -18.87 -8.03 15.69
CA PHE A 333 -19.54 -6.82 15.26
C PHE A 333 -20.85 -7.18 14.52
N ASN A 334 -21.99 -7.02 15.18
CA ASN A 334 -23.31 -7.45 14.68
C ASN A 334 -24.37 -6.34 14.64
N LYS A 335 -23.98 -5.06 14.69
CA LYS A 335 -24.94 -3.95 14.58
C LYS A 335 -25.70 -4.02 13.25
N ASN A 336 -27.03 -3.94 13.27
CA ASN A 336 -27.91 -4.16 12.11
C ASN A 336 -27.62 -5.50 11.39
N PRO A 337 -27.91 -6.66 12.02
CA PRO A 337 -27.51 -7.97 11.50
C PRO A 337 -28.30 -8.44 10.27
N LEU A 338 -29.33 -7.69 9.85
CA LEU A 338 -30.10 -7.95 8.63
C LEU A 338 -29.59 -7.16 7.42
N GLU A 339 -28.60 -6.29 7.61
CA GLU A 339 -28.01 -5.49 6.53
C GLU A 339 -26.68 -6.09 6.10
N ASN A 340 -26.50 -6.25 4.78
CA ASN A 340 -25.19 -6.52 4.21
C ASN A 340 -24.28 -5.31 4.45
N LYS A 341 -23.09 -5.57 4.99
CA LYS A 341 -22.11 -4.55 5.34
C LYS A 341 -20.76 -4.85 4.70
N ILE A 342 -19.95 -3.80 4.56
CA ILE A 342 -18.53 -3.87 4.25
C ILE A 342 -17.77 -3.33 5.46
N PHE A 343 -16.90 -4.17 6.03
CA PHE A 343 -15.97 -3.85 7.11
C PHE A 343 -14.61 -3.54 6.51
N LYS A 344 -14.05 -2.35 6.74
CA LYS A 344 -12.80 -1.93 6.08
C LYS A 344 -11.59 -1.87 7.00
N SER A 345 -11.81 -1.56 8.26
CA SER A 345 -10.74 -1.25 9.20
C SER A 345 -11.07 -1.78 10.59
N ILE A 346 -10.02 -1.90 11.39
CA ILE A 346 -10.08 -2.08 12.83
C ILE A 346 -9.34 -0.92 13.48
N ASN A 347 -9.95 -0.34 14.50
CA ASN A 347 -9.34 0.65 15.36
C ASN A 347 -9.27 0.10 16.79
N LEU A 348 -8.09 0.17 17.40
CA LEU A 348 -7.83 -0.35 18.76
C LEU A 348 -7.44 0.81 19.68
N GLU A 349 -8.26 1.04 20.69
CA GLU A 349 -7.92 1.90 21.83
C GLU A 349 -7.06 1.08 22.79
N SER A 350 -5.76 0.98 22.48
CA SER A 350 -4.80 0.13 23.19
C SER A 350 -3.44 0.80 23.31
N ASP A 351 -2.66 0.40 24.32
CA ASP A 351 -1.25 0.78 24.44
C ASP A 351 -0.32 -0.11 23.59
N ALA A 352 -0.84 -1.20 22.99
CA ALA A 352 -0.12 -2.08 22.08
C ALA A 352 -0.96 -2.48 20.85
N ALA A 353 -0.29 -2.81 19.74
CA ALA A 353 -0.95 -3.45 18.60
C ALA A 353 -1.24 -4.93 18.89
N TRP A 354 -2.25 -5.47 18.20
CA TRP A 354 -2.68 -6.87 18.32
C TRP A 354 -2.77 -7.48 16.93
N ASP A 355 -2.49 -8.78 16.81
CA ASP A 355 -2.83 -9.52 15.60
C ASP A 355 -4.33 -9.76 15.57
N VAL A 356 -4.96 -9.57 14.41
CA VAL A 356 -6.41 -9.65 14.26
C VAL A 356 -6.77 -10.66 13.18
N ASN A 357 -7.48 -11.72 13.55
CA ASN A 357 -8.10 -12.65 12.60
C ASN A 357 -9.59 -12.36 12.52
N LEU A 358 -10.16 -12.45 11.32
CA LEU A 358 -11.47 -11.93 10.99
C LEU A 358 -12.24 -12.90 10.10
N GLN A 359 -13.54 -13.04 10.36
CA GLN A 359 -14.45 -13.89 9.61
C GLN A 359 -15.83 -13.23 9.55
N THR A 360 -16.50 -13.34 8.41
CA THR A 360 -17.92 -13.02 8.26
C THR A 360 -18.72 -14.27 7.89
N ASP A 361 -20.04 -14.14 7.84
CA ASP A 361 -20.94 -15.19 7.34
C ASP A 361 -20.78 -15.46 5.84
N LEU A 362 -20.12 -14.56 5.09
CA LEU A 362 -19.93 -14.67 3.63
C LEU A 362 -18.47 -14.85 3.22
N GLN A 363 -17.52 -14.50 4.09
CA GLN A 363 -16.08 -14.45 3.77
C GLN A 363 -15.25 -14.89 4.96
N ASN A 364 -14.19 -15.63 4.69
CA ASN A 364 -13.24 -16.07 5.70
C ASN A 364 -11.89 -15.37 5.51
N GLU A 365 -10.94 -15.67 6.39
CA GLU A 365 -9.52 -15.33 6.24
C GLU A 365 -9.20 -13.83 6.16
N GLY A 366 -10.01 -12.99 6.81
CA GLY A 366 -9.56 -11.62 7.06
C GLY A 366 -8.46 -11.60 8.10
N TYR A 367 -7.47 -10.72 7.91
CA TYR A 367 -6.34 -10.60 8.80
C TYR A 367 -5.81 -9.16 8.85
N ILE A 368 -5.30 -8.77 10.02
CA ILE A 368 -4.45 -7.61 10.21
C ILE A 368 -3.26 -8.03 11.05
N ASP A 369 -2.07 -7.92 10.50
CA ASP A 369 -0.84 -8.11 11.25
C ASP A 369 -0.63 -6.97 12.25
N TYR A 370 -0.18 -7.28 13.46
CA TYR A 370 0.10 -6.26 14.47
C TYR A 370 1.07 -5.18 13.96
N ARG A 371 1.96 -5.51 13.01
CA ARG A 371 2.94 -4.60 12.40
C ARG A 371 2.31 -3.64 11.39
N TRP A 372 1.09 -3.89 10.92
CA TRP A 372 0.39 -3.06 9.94
C TRP A 372 -0.46 -1.97 10.59
N PHE A 373 -0.58 -1.98 11.91
CA PHE A 373 -1.24 -0.91 12.63
C PHE A 373 -0.38 0.35 12.66
N GLU A 374 -0.99 1.47 12.29
CA GLU A 374 -0.41 2.81 12.45
C GLU A 374 -1.13 3.54 13.57
N LYS A 375 -0.40 4.28 14.41
CA LYS A 375 -1.04 5.14 15.40
C LYS A 375 -1.67 6.34 14.71
N LYS A 376 -2.99 6.49 14.82
CA LYS A 376 -3.77 7.63 14.35
C LYS A 376 -4.62 8.13 15.50
N GLU A 377 -4.49 9.42 15.82
CA GLU A 377 -5.26 10.08 16.88
C GLU A 377 -5.15 9.42 18.28
N GLY A 378 -4.09 8.63 18.52
CA GLY A 378 -3.86 7.93 19.79
C GLY A 378 -4.25 6.46 19.77
N ALA A 379 -5.04 6.03 18.80
CA ALA A 379 -5.48 4.65 18.61
C ALA A 379 -4.67 3.94 17.51
N TYR A 380 -4.62 2.61 17.57
CA TYR A 380 -4.00 1.80 16.52
C TYR A 380 -5.03 1.53 15.42
N PHE A 381 -4.78 2.09 14.23
CA PHE A 381 -5.64 1.92 13.07
C PHE A 381 -5.00 0.97 12.05
N GLY A 382 -5.76 -0.03 11.59
CA GLY A 382 -5.33 -1.01 10.61
C GLY A 382 -6.43 -1.32 9.59
N TYR A 383 -6.06 -1.44 8.31
CA TYR A 383 -6.99 -1.88 7.28
C TYR A 383 -7.11 -3.40 7.27
N ILE A 384 -8.34 -3.89 7.14
CA ILE A 384 -8.63 -5.32 6.97
C ILE A 384 -8.12 -5.76 5.61
N ARG A 385 -7.24 -6.76 5.63
CA ARG A 385 -6.77 -7.46 4.44
C ARG A 385 -7.30 -8.88 4.46
N LYS A 386 -7.22 -9.55 3.31
CA LYS A 386 -7.42 -10.99 3.26
C LYS A 386 -6.07 -11.68 3.24
N ASN A 387 -6.02 -12.88 3.77
CA ASN A 387 -4.87 -13.73 3.60
C ASN A 387 -4.62 -13.93 2.10
N ASN A 388 -3.39 -13.69 1.66
CA ASN A 388 -3.02 -13.78 0.25
C ASN A 388 -2.74 -15.24 -0.12
N GLN A 389 -3.74 -16.11 0.02
CA GLN A 389 -3.58 -17.50 -0.39
C GLN A 389 -3.38 -17.52 -1.91
N ILE A 390 -2.20 -17.96 -2.34
CA ILE A 390 -1.85 -18.05 -3.76
C ILE A 390 -1.52 -19.52 -4.04
N PRO A 391 -2.26 -20.19 -4.94
CA PRO A 391 -3.45 -19.73 -5.67
C PRO A 391 -4.66 -19.44 -4.77
N ALA A 392 -5.48 -18.47 -5.20
CA ALA A 392 -6.74 -18.10 -4.59
C ALA A 392 -7.71 -19.29 -4.54
N ALA A 393 -8.44 -19.42 -3.44
CA ALA A 393 -9.45 -20.44 -3.24
C ALA A 393 -10.67 -20.22 -4.16
N ALA A 394 -11.42 -21.29 -4.43
CA ALA A 394 -12.49 -21.27 -5.44
C ALA A 394 -13.64 -20.32 -5.11
N ASP A 395 -13.91 -20.09 -3.83
CA ASP A 395 -14.90 -19.13 -3.32
C ASP A 395 -14.47 -17.67 -3.55
N GLU A 396 -13.18 -17.40 -3.71
CA GLU A 396 -12.69 -16.05 -4.03
C GLU A 396 -13.01 -15.61 -5.47
N TYR A 397 -13.21 -16.56 -6.40
CA TYR A 397 -13.53 -16.24 -7.80
C TYR A 397 -14.90 -15.58 -7.96
N ALA A 398 -15.84 -15.88 -7.06
CA ALA A 398 -17.18 -15.28 -7.07
C ALA A 398 -17.21 -13.88 -6.44
N LEU A 399 -16.09 -13.42 -5.89
CA LEU A 399 -15.97 -12.11 -5.25
C LEU A 399 -15.51 -11.06 -6.28
N ARG A 400 -15.90 -9.80 -6.08
CA ARG A 400 -15.64 -8.68 -7.01
C ARG A 400 -14.16 -8.36 -7.26
N SER A 401 -13.23 -9.03 -6.57
CA SER A 401 -11.78 -8.91 -6.78
C SER A 401 -11.30 -9.62 -8.04
N ALA A 402 -12.05 -10.61 -8.55
CA ALA A 402 -11.75 -11.29 -9.80
C ALA A 402 -12.34 -10.53 -11.00
N ASN A 403 -11.49 -10.11 -11.93
CA ASN A 403 -11.89 -9.33 -13.10
C ASN A 403 -11.33 -9.97 -14.38
N GLY A 404 -12.16 -10.05 -15.42
CA GLY A 404 -11.76 -10.57 -16.72
C GLY A 404 -11.07 -9.50 -17.57
N ILE A 405 -9.99 -9.88 -18.26
CA ILE A 405 -9.33 -9.02 -19.26
C ILE A 405 -9.85 -9.39 -20.66
N GLY A 406 -9.73 -10.67 -21.02
CA GLY A 406 -10.06 -11.14 -22.35
C GLY A 406 -9.13 -12.27 -22.81
N LYS A 407 -9.34 -12.70 -24.06
CA LYS A 407 -8.44 -13.68 -24.69
C LYS A 407 -7.15 -13.04 -25.14
N THR A 408 -6.04 -13.77 -25.03
CA THR A 408 -4.76 -13.35 -25.60
C THR A 408 -4.74 -13.48 -27.12
N SER A 409 -3.97 -12.62 -27.79
CA SER A 409 -3.57 -12.79 -29.18
C SER A 409 -2.37 -13.74 -29.33
N GLY A 410 -1.67 -14.02 -28.22
CA GLY A 410 -0.62 -15.02 -28.10
C GLY A 410 0.19 -14.82 -26.82
N TRP A 411 1.04 -15.78 -26.50
CA TRP A 411 1.92 -15.69 -25.33
C TRP A 411 3.29 -16.31 -25.60
N SER A 412 4.29 -15.91 -24.82
CA SER A 412 5.61 -16.52 -24.82
C SER A 412 6.12 -16.66 -23.39
N LEU A 413 6.86 -17.72 -23.11
CA LEU A 413 7.51 -17.93 -21.82
C LEU A 413 9.02 -17.99 -22.04
N GLN A 414 9.74 -17.11 -21.37
CA GLN A 414 11.21 -17.13 -21.34
C GLN A 414 11.69 -17.18 -19.90
N SER A 415 12.35 -18.28 -19.53
CA SER A 415 12.68 -18.60 -18.14
C SER A 415 11.42 -18.58 -17.26
N ASN A 416 11.25 -17.55 -16.42
CA ASN A 416 10.12 -17.39 -15.50
C ASN A 416 9.27 -16.15 -15.81
N ILE A 417 9.44 -15.55 -16.99
CA ILE A 417 8.66 -14.40 -17.41
C ILE A 417 7.74 -14.85 -18.54
N LEU A 418 6.45 -14.93 -18.22
CA LEU A 418 5.38 -15.12 -19.18
C LEU A 418 4.97 -13.75 -19.73
N THR A 419 5.05 -13.60 -21.06
CA THR A 419 4.53 -12.43 -21.77
C THR A 419 3.18 -12.78 -22.37
N LEU A 420 2.13 -12.08 -21.96
CA LEU A 420 0.77 -12.20 -22.49
C LEU A 420 0.51 -11.04 -23.43
N ASN A 421 0.18 -11.32 -24.69
CA ASN A 421 -0.16 -10.29 -25.68
C ASN A 421 -1.68 -10.27 -25.89
N PHE A 422 -2.23 -9.08 -26.05
CA PHE A 422 -3.64 -8.83 -26.30
C PHE A 422 -3.83 -8.14 -27.65
N SER A 423 -4.99 -8.31 -28.26
CA SER A 423 -5.27 -7.71 -29.56
C SER A 423 -5.42 -6.20 -29.43
N VAL A 424 -4.82 -5.45 -30.36
CA VAL A 424 -5.02 -4.00 -30.53
C VAL A 424 -6.12 -3.69 -31.54
N ASN A 425 -6.50 -4.68 -32.37
CA ASN A 425 -7.59 -4.57 -33.34
C ASN A 425 -8.14 -5.98 -33.70
N PRO A 426 -9.36 -6.36 -33.26
CA PRO A 426 -10.22 -5.61 -32.34
C PRO A 426 -9.54 -5.44 -30.97
N LEU A 427 -9.75 -4.29 -30.32
CA LEU A 427 -9.07 -3.95 -29.07
C LEU A 427 -9.58 -4.82 -27.91
N VAL A 428 -8.66 -5.49 -27.22
CA VAL A 428 -8.87 -6.04 -25.88
C VAL A 428 -8.23 -5.08 -24.88
N SER A 429 -9.04 -4.36 -24.11
CA SER A 429 -8.53 -3.40 -23.12
C SER A 429 -8.05 -4.15 -21.88
N ILE A 430 -6.78 -3.97 -21.51
CA ILE A 430 -6.24 -4.45 -20.22
C ILE A 430 -6.91 -3.73 -19.04
N GLY A 431 -7.44 -2.52 -19.27
CA GLY A 431 -8.13 -1.70 -18.27
C GLY A 431 -7.17 -1.03 -17.29
N ASP A 432 -7.67 -0.05 -16.54
CA ASP A 432 -6.87 0.74 -15.58
C ASP A 432 -6.95 0.20 -14.15
N ILE A 433 -7.81 -0.81 -13.92
CA ILE A 433 -8.00 -1.41 -12.59
C ILE A 433 -6.88 -2.41 -12.30
N VAL A 434 -6.42 -3.17 -13.28
CA VAL A 434 -5.31 -4.12 -13.09
C VAL A 434 -4.00 -3.37 -12.81
N SER A 435 -3.20 -3.87 -11.89
CA SER A 435 -2.00 -3.21 -11.39
C SER A 435 -0.80 -4.16 -11.35
N ILE A 436 0.40 -3.60 -11.38
CA ILE A 436 1.63 -4.37 -11.11
C ILE A 436 1.52 -4.96 -9.69
N GLY A 437 1.84 -6.25 -9.55
CA GLY A 437 1.70 -7.00 -8.30
C GLY A 437 0.43 -7.84 -8.20
N ASP A 438 -0.56 -7.66 -9.09
CA ASP A 438 -1.76 -8.51 -9.14
C ASP A 438 -1.47 -9.91 -9.66
N TYR A 439 -2.38 -10.85 -9.40
CA TYR A 439 -2.22 -12.25 -9.77
C TYR A 439 -3.02 -12.58 -11.03
N ILE A 440 -2.35 -13.18 -12.01
CA ILE A 440 -2.96 -13.65 -13.25
C ILE A 440 -3.44 -15.09 -13.10
N TYR A 441 -4.67 -15.29 -13.55
CA TYR A 441 -5.30 -16.57 -13.73
C TYR A 441 -5.77 -16.71 -15.18
N PHE A 442 -5.95 -17.94 -15.61
CA PHE A 442 -6.42 -18.24 -16.95
C PHE A 442 -7.41 -19.38 -16.97
N ALA A 443 -8.28 -19.36 -17.97
CA ALA A 443 -9.17 -20.45 -18.29
C ALA A 443 -8.98 -20.84 -19.75
N GLU A 444 -8.97 -22.13 -20.01
CA GLU A 444 -8.84 -22.71 -21.34
C GLU A 444 -10.16 -23.36 -21.73
N PRO A 445 -10.51 -23.48 -23.03
CA PRO A 445 -11.71 -24.21 -23.46
C PRO A 445 -11.82 -25.58 -22.75
N ALA A 446 -12.95 -25.91 -22.13
CA ALA A 446 -14.28 -25.31 -22.21
C ALA A 446 -14.60 -24.16 -21.21
N TYR A 447 -13.59 -23.56 -20.58
CA TYR A 447 -13.69 -22.45 -19.62
C TYR A 447 -14.42 -22.80 -18.32
N THR A 448 -14.32 -24.05 -17.88
CA THR A 448 -14.95 -24.55 -16.64
C THR A 448 -14.01 -24.58 -15.44
N VAL A 449 -12.70 -24.34 -15.64
CA VAL A 449 -11.68 -24.40 -14.60
C VAL A 449 -10.77 -23.18 -14.75
N ILE A 450 -10.56 -22.48 -13.63
CA ILE A 450 -9.61 -21.37 -13.51
C ILE A 450 -8.29 -21.94 -12.99
N LYS A 451 -7.18 -21.57 -13.62
CA LYS A 451 -5.82 -22.00 -13.28
C LYS A 451 -4.96 -20.77 -12.99
N PHE A 452 -4.07 -20.88 -12.01
CA PHE A 452 -3.15 -19.80 -11.66
C PHE A 452 -1.94 -19.76 -12.59
N SER A 453 -1.50 -18.57 -12.98
CA SER A 453 -0.35 -18.38 -13.88
C SER A 453 0.85 -17.69 -13.24
N GLY A 454 0.64 -16.77 -12.29
CA GLY A 454 1.73 -15.99 -11.70
C GLY A 454 1.33 -14.56 -11.35
N GLN A 455 2.33 -13.73 -11.06
CA GLN A 455 2.13 -12.33 -10.63
C GLN A 455 2.58 -11.34 -11.71
N ILE A 456 1.81 -10.28 -11.94
CA ILE A 456 2.13 -9.21 -12.88
C ILE A 456 3.37 -8.45 -12.41
N THR A 457 4.39 -8.37 -13.24
CA THR A 457 5.61 -7.59 -12.99
C THR A 457 5.70 -6.32 -13.81
N ASN A 458 5.01 -6.27 -14.96
CA ASN A 458 4.98 -5.08 -15.81
C ASN A 458 3.74 -5.12 -16.74
N ILE A 459 3.25 -3.93 -17.11
CA ILE A 459 2.15 -3.74 -18.06
C ILE A 459 2.59 -2.71 -19.08
N GLU A 460 2.48 -3.05 -20.37
CA GLU A 460 2.84 -2.16 -21.46
C GLU A 460 1.65 -1.99 -22.40
N VAL A 461 1.15 -0.76 -22.46
CA VAL A 461 0.02 -0.37 -23.32
C VAL A 461 0.42 0.84 -24.15
N ASP A 462 0.62 0.62 -25.45
CA ASP A 462 0.68 1.65 -26.48
C ASP A 462 -0.04 1.13 -27.72
N ILE A 463 -1.36 1.36 -27.73
CA ILE A 463 -2.25 0.85 -28.78
C ILE A 463 -1.87 1.40 -30.17
N ARG A 464 -1.33 2.63 -30.25
CA ARG A 464 -0.93 3.24 -31.53
C ARG A 464 0.31 2.59 -32.11
N SER A 465 1.24 2.17 -31.25
CA SER A 465 2.45 1.43 -31.64
C SER A 465 2.24 -0.09 -31.69
N GLY A 466 1.01 -0.58 -31.51
CA GLY A 466 0.68 -2.00 -31.55
C GLY A 466 1.09 -2.79 -30.31
N ILE A 467 1.37 -2.11 -29.20
CA ILE A 467 1.78 -2.72 -27.93
C ILE A 467 0.58 -2.83 -27.00
N ASN A 468 0.25 -4.05 -26.62
CA ASN A 468 -0.78 -4.34 -25.62
C ASN A 468 -0.44 -5.66 -24.95
N ARG A 469 0.37 -5.63 -23.89
CA ARG A 469 0.94 -6.83 -23.28
C ARG A 469 1.20 -6.68 -21.79
N MET A 470 1.28 -7.82 -21.11
CA MET A 470 1.66 -7.93 -19.70
C MET A 470 2.79 -8.92 -19.52
N PHE A 471 3.59 -8.69 -18.49
CA PHE A 471 4.66 -9.58 -18.06
C PHE A 471 4.30 -10.16 -16.70
N VAL A 472 4.46 -11.47 -16.57
CA VAL A 472 4.03 -12.24 -15.40
C VAL A 472 5.18 -13.10 -14.92
N ASN A 473 5.53 -12.97 -13.63
CA ASN A 473 6.46 -13.87 -12.96
C ASN A 473 5.76 -15.20 -12.64
N THR A 474 6.26 -16.28 -13.22
CA THR A 474 5.73 -17.64 -13.08
C THR A 474 6.43 -18.46 -12.01
N SER A 475 7.44 -17.91 -11.32
CA SER A 475 8.14 -18.55 -10.18
C SER A 475 7.35 -18.46 -8.87
N ILE A 476 6.08 -18.83 -8.91
CA ILE A 476 5.19 -18.82 -7.75
C ILE A 476 4.59 -20.21 -7.63
N GLU A 477 4.52 -20.72 -6.40
CA GLU A 477 3.94 -22.02 -6.11
C GLU A 477 2.49 -22.10 -6.61
N GLY A 478 2.10 -23.27 -7.14
CA GLY A 478 0.77 -23.48 -7.70
C GLY A 478 0.57 -22.96 -9.13
N ASN A 479 1.57 -22.32 -9.75
CA ASN A 479 1.53 -21.93 -11.16
C ASN A 479 1.27 -23.14 -12.08
N GLN A 480 0.41 -22.96 -13.07
CA GLN A 480 0.05 -23.94 -14.09
C GLN A 480 0.45 -23.43 -15.49
N THR A 481 0.89 -24.34 -16.36
CA THR A 481 1.27 -23.96 -17.72
C THR A 481 0.07 -23.74 -18.62
N ILE A 482 0.12 -22.70 -19.45
CA ILE A 482 -0.84 -22.45 -20.53
C ILE A 482 -0.56 -23.44 -21.67
N GLY A 483 -1.60 -24.15 -22.11
CA GLY A 483 -1.53 -25.17 -23.17
C GLY A 483 -2.17 -24.76 -24.50
N VAL A 484 -2.91 -23.65 -24.54
CA VAL A 484 -3.57 -23.11 -25.76
C VAL A 484 -3.03 -21.74 -26.14
N VAL A 485 -3.24 -21.31 -27.39
CA VAL A 485 -2.70 -20.03 -27.89
C VAL A 485 -3.50 -18.82 -27.37
N ASP A 486 -4.81 -18.98 -27.18
CA ASP A 486 -5.76 -17.93 -26.83
C ASP A 486 -6.53 -18.22 -25.50
N PRO A 487 -5.84 -18.52 -24.37
CA PRO A 487 -6.52 -18.64 -23.09
C PRO A 487 -7.29 -17.35 -22.76
N TYR A 488 -8.39 -17.50 -22.03
CA TYR A 488 -9.08 -16.35 -21.44
C TYR A 488 -8.35 -15.96 -20.15
N ILE A 489 -7.93 -14.71 -20.07
CA ILE A 489 -7.18 -14.17 -18.94
C ILE A 489 -8.10 -13.40 -18.01
N LEU A 490 -7.93 -13.65 -16.73
CA LEU A 490 -8.51 -12.89 -15.63
C LEU A 490 -7.40 -12.54 -14.63
N TYR A 491 -7.63 -11.54 -13.80
CA TYR A 491 -6.75 -11.20 -12.71
C TYR A 491 -7.53 -11.13 -11.40
N ILE A 492 -6.83 -11.41 -10.31
CA ILE A 492 -7.29 -11.16 -8.96
C ILE A 492 -6.32 -10.15 -8.36
N LYS A 493 -6.88 -9.06 -7.85
CA LYS A 493 -6.10 -7.98 -7.23
C LYS A 493 -5.33 -8.51 -6.03
N ASN A 494 -4.10 -8.03 -5.85
CA ASN A 494 -3.34 -8.39 -4.66
C ASN A 494 -3.99 -7.77 -3.42
N VAL A 495 -4.53 -8.62 -2.56
CA VAL A 495 -5.28 -8.25 -1.34
C VAL A 495 -4.39 -7.59 -0.26
N GLU A 496 -3.07 -7.70 -0.36
CA GLU A 496 -2.14 -6.94 0.48
C GLU A 496 -1.96 -5.49 0.00
N ALA A 497 -2.07 -5.27 -1.32
CA ALA A 497 -1.88 -3.97 -1.97
C ALA A 497 -3.17 -3.16 -2.07
N GLU A 498 -4.34 -3.82 -2.15
CA GLU A 498 -5.65 -3.16 -2.21
C GLU A 498 -6.60 -3.70 -1.15
N THR A 499 -7.01 -2.84 -0.21
CA THR A 499 -7.88 -3.21 0.92
C THR A 499 -9.35 -3.08 0.54
N GLY A 500 -9.92 -4.15 -0.03
CA GLY A 500 -11.36 -4.23 -0.34
C GLY A 500 -12.26 -4.35 0.90
N GLY A 501 -11.67 -4.62 2.06
CA GLY A 501 -12.39 -4.98 3.29
C GLY A 501 -13.05 -6.36 3.21
N MET A 502 -13.95 -6.63 4.14
CA MET A 502 -14.76 -7.86 4.20
C MET A 502 -16.25 -7.56 4.10
N ILE A 503 -16.99 -8.41 3.40
CA ILE A 503 -18.45 -8.30 3.23
C ILE A 503 -19.15 -9.32 4.14
N GLY A 504 -20.21 -8.90 4.82
CA GLY A 504 -21.07 -9.80 5.59
C GLY A 504 -22.12 -9.07 6.44
N HIS A 505 -22.99 -9.84 7.08
CA HIS A 505 -23.97 -9.39 8.05
C HIS A 505 -23.39 -9.22 9.46
N SER A 506 -22.32 -9.94 9.77
CA SER A 506 -21.55 -9.80 11.01
C SER A 506 -20.07 -10.03 10.73
N LEU A 507 -19.22 -9.51 11.61
CA LEU A 507 -17.78 -9.73 11.58
C LEU A 507 -17.35 -10.29 12.92
N ASP A 508 -17.04 -11.58 12.93
CA ASP A 508 -16.38 -12.25 14.04
C ASP A 508 -14.89 -11.90 14.00
N PHE A 509 -14.33 -11.59 15.15
CA PHE A 509 -12.93 -11.23 15.28
C PHE A 509 -12.26 -12.01 16.40
N THR A 510 -10.96 -12.26 16.23
CA THR A 510 -10.06 -12.80 17.25
C THR A 510 -8.80 -11.95 17.29
N LEU A 511 -8.60 -11.25 18.40
CA LEU A 511 -7.38 -10.50 18.67
C LEU A 511 -6.41 -11.40 19.46
N THR A 512 -5.14 -11.41 19.07
CA THR A 512 -4.07 -12.13 19.80
C THR A 512 -2.94 -11.17 20.15
N ASN A 513 -2.45 -11.23 21.38
CA ASN A 513 -1.29 -10.46 21.83
C ASN A 513 -0.24 -11.37 22.46
N PHE A 514 1.00 -11.15 22.04
CA PHE A 514 2.17 -11.94 22.39
C PHE A 514 3.05 -11.27 23.44
N ASN A 515 2.69 -10.07 23.91
CA ASN A 515 3.48 -9.37 24.92
C ASN A 515 3.43 -10.12 26.25
N THR A 516 4.58 -10.16 26.90
CA THR A 516 4.73 -10.73 28.23
C THR A 516 4.65 -9.66 29.34
N ASN A 517 4.46 -8.39 28.97
CA ASN A 517 4.24 -7.27 29.88
C ASN A 517 2.74 -6.94 29.95
N SER A 518 2.36 -6.03 30.85
CA SER A 518 0.98 -5.54 30.88
C SER A 518 0.63 -4.80 29.59
N VAL A 519 -0.57 -5.06 29.08
CA VAL A 519 -1.18 -4.40 27.92
C VAL A 519 -2.59 -3.98 28.33
N GLU A 520 -2.98 -2.78 27.94
CA GLU A 520 -4.32 -2.24 28.12
C GLU A 520 -5.04 -2.17 26.76
N LEU A 521 -6.27 -2.68 26.71
CA LEU A 521 -7.16 -2.56 25.56
C LEU A 521 -8.54 -2.12 26.09
N PHE A 522 -8.94 -0.91 25.71
CA PHE A 522 -10.16 -0.27 26.19
C PHE A 522 -11.36 -0.53 25.26
N ALA A 523 -11.13 -0.41 23.95
CA ALA A 523 -12.16 -0.57 22.94
C ALA A 523 -11.60 -1.15 21.63
N ILE A 524 -12.47 -1.85 20.91
CA ILE A 524 -12.23 -2.39 19.58
C ILE A 524 -13.36 -1.86 18.70
N GLU A 525 -13.01 -1.19 17.62
CA GLU A 525 -13.95 -0.53 16.73
C GLU A 525 -13.69 -0.95 15.29
N SER A 526 -14.70 -0.81 14.44
CA SER A 526 -14.56 -1.08 13.00
C SER A 526 -15.39 -0.07 12.22
N GLU A 527 -14.83 0.44 11.12
CA GLU A 527 -15.60 1.23 10.17
C GLU A 527 -16.41 0.31 9.27
N VAL A 528 -17.72 0.58 9.26
CA VAL A 528 -18.72 -0.24 8.60
C VAL A 528 -19.56 0.63 7.70
N MET A 529 -19.69 0.22 6.43
CA MET A 529 -20.60 0.85 5.48
C MET A 529 -21.62 -0.17 4.97
N LYS A 530 -22.85 0.29 4.69
CA LYS A 530 -23.88 -0.56 4.07
C LYS A 530 -23.45 -0.95 2.66
N SER A 531 -23.53 -2.23 2.35
CA SER A 531 -23.26 -2.74 1.02
C SER A 531 -24.52 -2.63 0.16
N TYR A 532 -24.40 -1.95 -0.98
CA TYR A 532 -25.43 -1.92 -2.02
C TYR A 532 -24.97 -2.84 -3.15
N PRO A 533 -25.71 -3.93 -3.45
CA PRO A 533 -25.35 -4.88 -4.49
C PRO A 533 -25.41 -4.27 -5.90
#